data_AF-A0A955QZR4-F1
#
_entry.id   AF-A0A955QZR4-F1
#
_cell.length_a   1.000
_cell.length_b   1.000
_cell.length_c   1.000
_cell.angle_alpha   90.00
_cell.angle_beta   90.00
_cell.angle_gamma   90.00
#
_symmetry.space_group_name_H-M   'P 1'
#
loop_
_entity.id
_entity.type
_entity.pdbx_description
1 polymer ?
#
loop_
_entity_poly.entity_id
_entity_poly.type
_entity_poly.pdbx_seq_one_letter_code
_entity_poly.pdbx_strand_id
1 'polypeptide(L)'
;MIGVKSYFSEFNIGPNLRDLNTNIQGDILAGITVAMVVLPMALAFGVASGLGAISGLWSAVAAGLVAGPLSGSPWAVGGPTGPITIQVLTIAQTHQTPEGTPDLAFIFTTIVLAGLILIVLGLGKVGQFIRFTPYSVISGFMTGLGVLYILLQINPFLGLAGASSISSALTSLPGALAQMSVPAFGIGAMTIVVLIVWPRISPVIWLPSPLVALVVSTAAVWLLGLDIPTIGEIPTGLPDLHLPHIDLIQAAFVPAAVLAGLCVFDSLLTCLIVDNMTGTHHHSDQELIAQGSANIFS
;
A
#
# COMPACT_ATOMS: atom_id res chain seq x y z
N MET A 1 17.44 -33.77 12.76
CA MET A 1 17.66 -32.41 13.30
C MET A 1 18.20 -31.56 12.16
N ILE A 2 17.35 -30.75 11.53
CA ILE A 2 17.82 -29.77 10.53
C ILE A 2 18.69 -28.78 11.32
N GLY A 3 19.98 -28.67 10.98
CA GLY A 3 20.89 -27.79 11.71
C GLY A 3 20.43 -26.33 11.58
N VAL A 4 20.58 -25.54 12.64
CA VAL A 4 20.23 -24.10 12.68
C VAL A 4 20.81 -23.34 11.46
N LYS A 5 22.00 -23.74 11.01
CA LYS A 5 22.65 -23.16 9.81
C LYS A 5 21.91 -23.43 8.50
N SER A 6 21.24 -24.57 8.37
CA SER A 6 20.37 -24.91 7.23
C SER A 6 18.97 -24.29 7.37
N TYR A 7 18.57 -23.88 8.58
CA TYR A 7 17.31 -23.19 8.80
C TYR A 7 17.38 -21.75 8.27
N PHE A 8 18.48 -21.05 8.58
CA PHE A 8 18.73 -19.67 8.15
C PHE A 8 19.36 -19.54 6.77
N SER A 9 19.73 -20.64 6.09
CA SER A 9 20.31 -20.54 4.74
C SER A 9 19.33 -20.02 3.68
N GLU A 10 18.01 -20.11 3.96
CA GLU A 10 16.96 -19.52 3.12
C GLU A 10 16.81 -18.02 3.35
N PHE A 11 17.24 -17.50 4.51
CA PHE A 11 17.32 -16.06 4.77
C PHE A 11 18.71 -15.57 4.34
N ASN A 12 18.86 -15.26 3.07
CA ASN A 12 20.13 -14.82 2.51
C ASN A 12 19.97 -13.50 1.77
N ILE A 13 20.35 -12.42 2.44
CA ILE A 13 20.37 -11.06 1.87
C ILE A 13 21.59 -10.86 0.96
N GLY A 14 22.59 -11.75 1.03
CA GLY A 14 23.85 -11.64 0.31
C GLY A 14 23.70 -11.52 -1.22
N PRO A 15 22.89 -12.37 -1.89
CA PRO A 15 22.58 -12.23 -3.31
C PRO A 15 21.99 -10.87 -3.65
N ASN A 16 20.93 -10.44 -2.95
CA ASN A 16 20.29 -9.14 -3.17
C ASN A 16 21.31 -7.99 -3.15
N LEU A 17 22.20 -7.97 -2.15
CA LEU A 17 23.22 -6.91 -2.02
C LEU A 17 24.35 -7.00 -3.06
N ARG A 18 24.67 -8.21 -3.54
CA ARG A 18 25.69 -8.41 -4.58
C ARG A 18 25.17 -7.97 -5.95
N ASP A 19 23.89 -8.24 -6.20
CA ASP A 19 23.26 -7.99 -7.49
C ASP A 19 23.01 -6.49 -7.73
N LEU A 20 22.97 -5.66 -6.68
CA LEU A 20 22.87 -4.19 -6.78
C LEU A 20 23.90 -3.54 -7.70
N ASN A 21 25.10 -4.13 -7.84
CA ASN A 21 26.17 -3.58 -8.67
C ASN A 21 26.15 -4.11 -10.12
N THR A 22 25.24 -5.02 -10.46
CA THR A 22 25.25 -5.70 -11.77
C THR A 22 24.51 -4.92 -12.85
N ASN A 23 23.43 -4.22 -12.49
CA ASN A 23 22.56 -3.50 -13.43
C ASN A 23 22.21 -2.07 -12.96
N ILE A 24 23.21 -1.32 -12.48
CA ILE A 24 23.02 0.00 -11.87
C ILE A 24 22.16 0.94 -12.74
N GLN A 25 22.41 0.98 -14.05
CA GLN A 25 21.66 1.87 -14.95
C GLN A 25 20.19 1.46 -15.06
N GLY A 26 19.92 0.17 -15.26
CA GLY A 26 18.56 -0.35 -15.37
C GLY A 26 17.79 -0.21 -14.06
N ASP A 27 18.43 -0.50 -12.94
CA ASP A 27 17.81 -0.48 -11.62
C ASP A 27 17.51 0.95 -11.15
N ILE A 28 18.38 1.93 -11.46
CA ILE A 28 18.10 3.35 -11.19
C ILE A 28 16.91 3.83 -12.03
N LEU A 29 16.88 3.51 -13.34
CA LEU A 29 15.78 3.92 -14.21
C LEU A 29 14.46 3.26 -13.79
N ALA A 30 14.50 1.98 -13.43
CA ALA A 30 13.35 1.26 -12.88
C ALA A 30 12.88 1.88 -11.56
N GLY A 31 13.79 2.15 -10.62
CA GLY A 31 13.49 2.79 -9.34
C GLY A 31 12.86 4.17 -9.49
N ILE A 32 13.37 5.01 -10.40
CA ILE A 32 12.76 6.32 -10.71
C ILE A 32 11.36 6.13 -11.28
N THR A 33 11.17 5.17 -12.18
CA THR A 33 9.86 4.88 -12.80
C THR A 33 8.86 4.41 -11.75
N VAL A 34 9.27 3.51 -10.86
CA VAL A 34 8.47 3.02 -9.73
C VAL A 34 8.13 4.17 -8.78
N ALA A 35 9.10 5.01 -8.40
CA ALA A 35 8.87 6.14 -7.53
C ALA A 35 7.84 7.13 -8.10
N MET A 36 7.89 7.40 -9.42
CA MET A 36 6.91 8.25 -10.11
C MET A 36 5.49 7.67 -10.07
N VAL A 37 5.34 6.34 -10.09
CA VAL A 37 4.04 5.66 -10.01
C VAL A 37 3.55 5.57 -8.57
N VAL A 38 4.44 5.28 -7.63
CA VAL A 38 4.13 5.08 -6.21
C VAL A 38 3.79 6.39 -5.51
N LEU A 39 4.41 7.52 -5.88
CA LEU A 39 4.20 8.81 -5.21
C LEU A 39 2.72 9.24 -5.18
N PRO A 40 1.97 9.29 -6.31
CA PRO A 40 0.55 9.61 -6.28
C PRO A 40 -0.28 8.63 -5.43
N MET A 41 0.04 7.33 -5.50
CA MET A 41 -0.67 6.30 -4.75
C MET A 41 -0.44 6.42 -3.24
N ALA A 42 0.81 6.67 -2.83
CA ALA A 42 1.18 6.83 -1.43
C ALA A 42 0.46 8.02 -0.78
N LEU A 43 0.38 9.16 -1.48
CA LEU A 43 -0.36 10.33 -1.01
C LEU A 43 -1.87 10.03 -0.89
N ALA A 44 -2.46 9.40 -1.91
CA ALA A 44 -3.87 9.04 -1.91
C ALA A 44 -4.22 8.07 -0.77
N PHE A 45 -3.38 7.04 -0.55
CA PHE A 45 -3.57 6.07 0.52
C PHE A 45 -3.30 6.66 1.91
N GLY A 46 -2.33 7.57 2.07
CA GLY A 46 -2.13 8.29 3.33
C GLY A 46 -3.32 9.15 3.72
N VAL A 47 -3.96 9.82 2.75
CA VAL A 47 -5.20 10.56 3.01
C VAL A 47 -6.36 9.61 3.30
N ALA A 48 -6.49 8.52 2.52
CA ALA A 48 -7.56 7.55 2.69
C ALA A 48 -7.46 6.75 3.99
N SER A 49 -6.27 6.62 4.61
CA SER A 49 -6.13 6.01 5.94
C SER A 49 -6.64 6.90 7.08
N GLY A 50 -6.91 8.18 6.81
CA GLY A 50 -7.24 9.19 7.82
C GLY A 50 -6.03 9.74 8.59
N LEU A 51 -4.81 9.28 8.29
CA LEU A 51 -3.57 9.72 8.93
C LEU A 51 -2.88 10.89 8.19
N GLY A 52 -3.35 11.22 7.00
CA GLY A 52 -2.84 12.32 6.18
C GLY A 52 -1.79 11.90 5.16
N ALA A 53 -1.59 12.72 4.12
CA ALA A 53 -0.77 12.38 2.96
C ALA A 53 0.69 12.03 3.31
N ILE A 54 1.25 12.71 4.33
CA ILE A 54 2.63 12.51 4.78
C ILE A 54 2.86 11.10 5.34
N SER A 55 1.87 10.51 6.00
CA SER A 55 1.97 9.16 6.57
C SER A 55 2.14 8.11 5.46
N GLY A 56 1.38 8.22 4.37
CA GLY A 56 1.50 7.32 3.23
C GLY A 56 2.83 7.48 2.50
N LEU A 57 3.33 8.71 2.36
CA LEU A 57 4.62 8.98 1.75
C LEU A 57 5.77 8.36 2.55
N TRP A 58 5.82 8.58 3.87
CA TRP A 58 6.86 7.99 4.72
C TRP A 58 6.74 6.48 4.84
N SER A 59 5.53 5.93 4.86
CA SER A 59 5.31 4.48 4.79
C SER A 59 5.91 3.88 3.51
N ALA A 60 5.70 4.52 2.35
CA ALA A 60 6.31 4.08 1.09
C ALA A 60 7.84 4.17 1.10
N VAL A 61 8.40 5.24 1.66
CA VAL A 61 9.85 5.42 1.79
C VAL A 61 10.46 4.36 2.72
N ALA A 62 9.88 4.16 3.91
CA ALA A 62 10.33 3.17 4.87
C ALA A 62 10.23 1.75 4.30
N ALA A 63 9.13 1.42 3.62
CA ALA A 63 8.97 0.13 2.97
C ALA A 63 10.01 -0.10 1.87
N GLY A 64 10.26 0.89 1.00
CA GLY A 64 11.29 0.80 -0.04
C GLY A 64 12.70 0.62 0.53
N LEU A 65 13.07 1.40 1.56
CA LEU A 65 14.41 1.36 2.16
C LEU A 65 14.67 0.09 2.99
N VAL A 66 13.64 -0.42 3.67
CA VAL A 66 13.78 -1.57 4.59
C VAL A 66 13.43 -2.89 3.91
N ALA A 67 12.25 -2.99 3.27
CA ALA A 67 11.86 -4.23 2.61
C ALA A 67 12.70 -4.48 1.36
N GLY A 68 13.11 -3.45 0.61
CA GLY A 68 13.92 -3.60 -0.61
C GLY A 68 15.13 -4.54 -0.47
N PRO A 69 16.11 -4.26 0.42
CA PRO A 69 17.26 -5.14 0.59
C PRO A 69 16.90 -6.49 1.24
N LEU A 70 15.87 -6.52 2.09
CA LEU A 70 15.49 -7.71 2.85
C LEU A 70 14.58 -8.67 2.06
N SER A 71 13.94 -8.20 0.98
CA SER A 71 12.89 -8.91 0.26
C SER A 71 13.32 -10.27 -0.26
N GLY A 72 12.36 -11.20 -0.27
CA GLY A 72 12.54 -12.53 -0.86
C GLY A 72 12.36 -12.54 -2.38
N SER A 73 11.99 -11.41 -2.99
CA SER A 73 11.77 -11.24 -4.42
C SER A 73 12.53 -10.03 -4.97
N PRO A 74 13.32 -10.17 -6.06
CA PRO A 74 14.09 -9.06 -6.62
C PRO A 74 13.21 -7.98 -7.28
N TRP A 75 11.91 -8.24 -7.44
CA TRP A 75 10.96 -7.36 -8.11
C TRP A 75 9.93 -6.74 -7.15
N ALA A 76 9.96 -7.11 -5.87
CA ALA A 76 8.97 -6.62 -4.92
C ALA A 76 9.17 -5.13 -4.64
N VAL A 77 8.05 -4.41 -4.63
CA VAL A 77 7.99 -3.00 -4.25
C VAL A 77 7.09 -2.90 -3.03
N GLY A 78 7.64 -2.40 -1.93
CA GLY A 78 6.88 -2.18 -0.70
C GLY A 78 6.22 -0.79 -0.68
N GLY A 79 5.11 -0.68 0.03
CA GLY A 79 4.41 0.58 0.27
C GLY A 79 2.99 0.38 0.77
N PRO A 80 2.25 1.47 1.07
CA PRO A 80 0.86 1.36 1.49
C PRO A 80 0.01 0.83 0.33
N THR A 81 -0.82 -0.18 0.61
CA THR A 81 -1.79 -0.72 -0.35
C THR A 81 -3.21 -0.41 0.10
N GLY A 82 -4.16 -0.49 -0.82
CA GLY A 82 -5.57 -0.18 -0.50
C GLY A 82 -6.13 -0.99 0.67
N PRO A 83 -5.99 -2.34 0.73
CA PRO A 83 -6.52 -3.17 1.82
C PRO A 83 -5.94 -2.79 3.18
N ILE A 84 -4.63 -2.58 3.23
CA ILE A 84 -3.92 -2.13 4.44
C ILE A 84 -4.44 -0.74 4.85
N THR A 85 -4.59 0.18 3.89
CA THR A 85 -5.11 1.54 4.10
C THR A 85 -6.51 1.55 4.72
N ILE A 86 -7.41 0.70 4.21
CA ILE A 86 -8.79 0.58 4.74
C ILE A 86 -8.79 -0.01 6.14
N GLN A 87 -7.92 -1.00 6.38
CA GLN A 87 -7.79 -1.60 7.70
C GLN A 87 -7.28 -0.56 8.71
N VAL A 88 -6.31 0.26 8.33
CA VAL A 88 -5.82 1.39 9.14
C VAL A 88 -6.93 2.43 9.36
N LEU A 89 -7.70 2.80 8.31
CA LEU A 89 -8.84 3.70 8.44
C LEU A 89 -9.89 3.15 9.42
N THR A 90 -10.19 1.86 9.34
CA THR A 90 -11.13 1.20 10.25
C THR A 90 -10.64 1.31 11.68
N ILE A 91 -9.36 1.02 11.93
CA ILE A 91 -8.75 1.15 13.26
C ILE A 91 -8.80 2.62 13.74
N ALA A 92 -8.49 3.58 12.87
CA ALA A 92 -8.54 5.00 13.18
C ALA A 92 -9.95 5.51 13.54
N GLN A 93 -10.99 4.89 12.96
CA GLN A 93 -12.38 5.22 13.26
C GLN A 93 -12.90 4.51 14.51
N THR A 94 -12.46 3.29 14.80
CA THR A 94 -12.90 2.55 15.99
C THR A 94 -12.13 2.92 17.25
N HIS A 95 -10.90 3.43 17.11
CA HIS A 95 -10.03 3.86 18.21
C HIS A 95 -9.71 5.34 18.10
N GLN A 96 -10.55 6.15 18.75
CA GLN A 96 -10.40 7.61 18.82
C GLN A 96 -10.06 8.05 20.24
N THR A 97 -9.32 9.14 20.34
CA THR A 97 -9.10 9.84 21.61
C THR A 97 -10.41 10.46 22.11
N PRO A 98 -10.51 10.88 23.39
CA PRO A 98 -11.69 11.57 23.91
C PRO A 98 -12.05 12.86 23.14
N GLU A 99 -11.10 13.42 22.39
CA GLU A 99 -11.24 14.62 21.56
C GLU A 99 -11.80 14.30 20.16
N GLY A 100 -12.02 13.02 19.83
CA GLY A 100 -12.55 12.58 18.54
C GLY A 100 -11.50 12.46 17.43
N THR A 101 -10.21 12.57 17.74
CA THR A 101 -9.12 12.38 16.78
C THR A 101 -8.65 10.93 16.77
N PRO A 102 -8.09 10.41 15.66
CA PRO A 102 -7.50 9.07 15.64
C PRO A 102 -6.46 8.88 16.75
N ASP A 103 -6.54 7.75 17.46
CA ASP A 103 -5.53 7.40 18.47
C ASP A 103 -4.26 6.89 17.78
N LEU A 104 -3.34 7.82 17.50
CA LEU A 104 -2.08 7.52 16.84
C LEU A 104 -1.24 6.50 17.64
N ALA A 105 -1.27 6.54 18.97
CA ALA A 105 -0.51 5.60 19.79
C ALA A 105 -1.02 4.16 19.58
N PHE A 106 -2.34 3.97 19.53
CA PHE A 106 -2.94 2.68 19.24
C PHE A 106 -2.65 2.20 17.81
N ILE A 107 -2.78 3.09 16.82
CA ILE A 107 -2.58 2.75 15.41
C ILE A 107 -1.14 2.33 15.14
N PHE A 108 -0.15 3.13 15.53
CA PHE A 108 1.26 2.79 15.34
C PHE A 108 1.68 1.56 16.16
N THR A 109 1.15 1.38 17.37
CA THR A 109 1.37 0.14 18.13
C THR A 109 0.83 -1.08 17.37
N THR A 110 -0.33 -0.94 16.73
CA THR A 110 -0.93 -2.02 15.92
C THR A 110 -0.07 -2.35 14.70
N ILE A 111 0.44 -1.33 14.00
CA ILE A 111 1.30 -1.50 12.81
C ILE A 111 2.62 -2.18 13.18
N VAL A 112 3.29 -1.72 14.24
CA VAL A 112 4.52 -2.33 14.75
C VAL A 112 4.27 -3.78 15.20
N LEU A 113 3.18 -4.05 15.90
CA LEU A 113 2.81 -5.40 16.34
C LEU A 113 2.50 -6.31 15.14
N ALA A 114 1.86 -5.80 14.09
CA ALA A 114 1.65 -6.54 12.85
C ALA A 114 2.99 -6.90 12.18
N GLY A 115 3.94 -5.96 12.17
CA GLY A 115 5.30 -6.20 11.70
C GLY A 115 6.03 -7.29 12.48
N LEU A 116 5.92 -7.28 13.81
CA LEU A 116 6.46 -8.36 14.66
C LEU A 116 5.81 -9.71 14.37
N ILE A 117 4.49 -9.75 14.19
CA ILE A 117 3.77 -10.98 13.82
C ILE A 117 4.29 -11.51 12.48
N LEU A 118 4.48 -10.66 11.47
CA LEU A 118 5.03 -11.04 10.17
C LEU A 118 6.45 -11.64 10.28
N ILE A 119 7.32 -11.01 11.07
CA ILE A 119 8.66 -11.55 11.35
C ILE A 119 8.56 -12.92 12.02
N VAL A 120 7.69 -13.09 13.02
CA VAL A 120 7.47 -14.37 13.69
C VAL A 120 6.95 -15.43 12.72
N LEU A 121 6.03 -15.08 11.82
CA LEU A 121 5.51 -15.99 10.80
C LEU A 121 6.58 -16.40 9.78
N GLY A 122 7.40 -15.46 9.31
CA GLY A 122 8.53 -15.76 8.42
C GLY A 122 9.59 -16.61 9.11
N LEU A 123 9.96 -16.27 10.34
CA LEU A 123 10.87 -17.08 11.15
C LEU A 123 10.29 -18.45 11.48
N GLY A 124 8.96 -18.60 11.55
CA GLY A 124 8.25 -19.86 11.75
C GLY A 124 8.06 -20.69 10.47
N LYS A 125 8.58 -20.21 9.32
CA LYS A 125 8.40 -20.82 8.00
C LYS A 125 6.93 -21.01 7.61
N VAL A 126 6.09 -20.04 7.91
CA VAL A 126 4.65 -20.08 7.57
C VAL A 126 4.42 -19.58 6.14
N GLY A 127 5.30 -18.73 5.59
CA GLY A 127 5.18 -18.19 4.24
C GLY A 127 5.18 -19.27 3.16
N GLN A 128 5.90 -20.38 3.37
CA GLN A 128 5.92 -21.51 2.43
C GLN A 128 4.53 -22.10 2.13
N PHE A 129 3.56 -21.94 3.05
CA PHE A 129 2.21 -22.46 2.86
C PHE A 129 1.44 -21.75 1.73
N ILE A 130 1.88 -20.57 1.30
CA ILE A 130 1.26 -19.89 0.16
C ILE A 130 1.34 -20.73 -1.12
N ARG A 131 2.36 -21.60 -1.24
CA ARG A 131 2.54 -22.50 -2.39
C ARG A 131 1.40 -23.52 -2.55
N PHE A 132 0.64 -23.79 -1.48
CA PHE A 132 -0.53 -24.66 -1.53
C PHE A 132 -1.82 -23.92 -1.88
N THR A 133 -1.75 -22.61 -2.11
CA THR A 133 -2.92 -21.81 -2.46
C THR A 133 -3.30 -22.11 -3.92
N PRO A 134 -4.50 -22.68 -4.17
CA PRO A 134 -4.93 -22.98 -5.53
C PRO A 134 -5.02 -21.71 -6.37
N TYR A 135 -4.74 -21.81 -7.67
CA TYR A 135 -4.87 -20.67 -8.60
C TYR A 135 -6.25 -20.01 -8.56
N SER A 136 -7.32 -20.79 -8.33
CA SER A 136 -8.69 -20.26 -8.17
C SER A 136 -8.83 -19.30 -6.99
N VAL A 137 -8.11 -19.52 -5.89
CA VAL A 137 -8.10 -18.62 -4.72
C VAL A 137 -7.33 -17.35 -5.04
N ILE A 138 -6.18 -17.46 -5.71
CA ILE A 138 -5.38 -16.31 -6.14
C ILE A 138 -6.19 -15.40 -7.07
N SER A 139 -6.79 -16.00 -8.11
CA SER A 139 -7.62 -15.27 -9.07
C SER A 139 -8.85 -14.65 -8.40
N GLY A 140 -9.50 -15.37 -7.48
CA GLY A 140 -10.64 -14.87 -6.72
C GLY A 140 -10.28 -13.68 -5.81
N PHE A 141 -9.17 -13.78 -5.08
CA PHE A 141 -8.67 -12.71 -4.23
C PHE A 141 -8.35 -11.45 -5.03
N MET A 142 -7.60 -11.58 -6.14
CA MET A 142 -7.24 -10.44 -7.00
C MET A 142 -8.46 -9.77 -7.64
N THR A 143 -9.44 -10.56 -8.08
CA THR A 143 -10.71 -10.03 -8.59
C THR A 143 -11.49 -9.31 -7.48
N GLY A 144 -11.52 -9.89 -6.28
CA GLY A 144 -12.12 -9.29 -5.09
C GLY A 144 -11.47 -7.95 -4.72
N LEU A 145 -10.14 -7.85 -4.75
CA LEU A 145 -9.41 -6.60 -4.54
C LEU A 145 -9.76 -5.54 -5.60
N GLY A 146 -9.90 -5.94 -6.87
CA GLY A 146 -10.33 -5.03 -7.93
C GLY A 146 -11.72 -4.44 -7.67
N VAL A 147 -12.69 -5.29 -7.32
CA VAL A 147 -14.06 -4.86 -6.96
C VAL A 147 -14.04 -3.97 -5.71
N LEU A 148 -13.25 -4.35 -4.69
CA LEU A 148 -13.05 -3.56 -3.48
C LEU A 148 -12.56 -2.14 -3.82
N TYR A 149 -11.53 -2.00 -4.66
CA TYR A 149 -11.01 -0.70 -5.06
C TYR A 149 -12.05 0.14 -5.80
N ILE A 150 -12.80 -0.46 -6.72
CA ILE A 150 -13.87 0.25 -7.42
C ILE A 150 -14.88 0.80 -6.41
N LEU A 151 -15.39 -0.05 -5.50
CA LEU A 151 -16.41 0.35 -4.53
C LEU A 151 -15.94 1.49 -3.63
N LEU A 152 -14.68 1.47 -3.19
CA LEU A 152 -14.15 2.48 -2.28
C LEU A 152 -13.81 3.79 -2.97
N GLN A 153 -13.52 3.76 -4.27
CA GLN A 153 -13.23 4.96 -5.06
C GLN A 153 -14.49 5.63 -5.61
N ILE A 154 -15.67 4.98 -5.60
CA ILE A 154 -16.92 5.60 -6.07
C ILE A 154 -17.22 6.91 -5.32
N ASN A 155 -17.15 6.93 -3.99
CA ASN A 155 -17.47 8.14 -3.24
C ASN A 155 -16.48 9.29 -3.53
N PRO A 156 -15.14 9.11 -3.43
CA PRO A 156 -14.17 10.13 -3.83
C PRO A 156 -14.34 10.58 -5.28
N PHE A 157 -14.66 9.66 -6.20
CA PHE A 157 -14.91 9.97 -7.60
C PHE A 157 -16.13 10.88 -7.82
N LEU A 158 -17.13 10.79 -6.95
CA LEU A 158 -18.32 11.65 -6.94
C LEU A 158 -18.13 12.94 -6.12
N GLY A 159 -16.94 13.16 -5.54
CA GLY A 159 -16.63 14.32 -4.71
C GLY A 159 -17.07 14.20 -3.24
N LEU A 160 -17.28 12.97 -2.75
CA LEU A 160 -17.70 12.67 -1.38
C LEU A 160 -16.56 12.03 -0.59
N ALA A 161 -16.69 12.01 0.74
CA ALA A 161 -15.71 11.36 1.60
C ALA A 161 -15.61 9.86 1.31
N GLY A 162 -14.38 9.32 1.38
CA GLY A 162 -14.11 7.90 1.20
C GLY A 162 -14.88 7.01 2.17
N ALA A 163 -15.36 5.88 1.68
CA ALA A 163 -16.00 4.87 2.50
C ALA A 163 -14.96 4.10 3.33
N SER A 164 -15.27 3.80 4.60
CA SER A 164 -14.35 3.08 5.50
C SER A 164 -14.47 1.56 5.47
N SER A 165 -15.52 1.06 4.83
CA SER A 165 -15.78 -0.37 4.67
C SER A 165 -16.61 -0.64 3.43
N ILE A 166 -16.57 -1.88 2.93
CA ILE A 166 -17.39 -2.31 1.77
C ILE A 166 -18.88 -2.11 2.05
N SER A 167 -19.34 -2.44 3.26
CA SER A 167 -20.74 -2.26 3.65
C SER A 167 -21.13 -0.78 3.62
N SER A 168 -20.28 0.11 4.14
CA SER A 168 -20.52 1.56 4.06
C SER A 168 -20.51 2.10 2.63
N ALA A 169 -19.64 1.57 1.76
CA ALA A 169 -19.59 1.95 0.35
C ALA A 169 -20.89 1.57 -0.37
N LEU A 170 -21.42 0.37 -0.11
CA LEU A 170 -22.66 -0.11 -0.72
C LEU A 170 -23.89 0.64 -0.21
N THR A 171 -23.99 0.91 1.09
CA THR A 171 -25.15 1.60 1.67
C THR A 171 -25.17 3.09 1.33
N SER A 172 -24.00 3.72 1.17
CA SER A 172 -23.90 5.13 0.78
C SER A 172 -24.13 5.36 -0.70
N LEU A 173 -24.03 4.33 -1.56
CA LEU A 173 -24.09 4.45 -3.01
C LEU A 173 -25.34 5.17 -3.57
N PRO A 174 -26.57 4.88 -3.11
CA PRO A 174 -27.76 5.60 -3.58
C PRO A 174 -27.74 7.09 -3.21
N GLY A 175 -27.29 7.41 -1.99
CA GLY A 175 -27.13 8.79 -1.54
C GLY A 175 -25.98 9.50 -2.23
N ALA A 176 -24.91 8.78 -2.55
CA ALA A 176 -23.74 9.30 -3.23
C ALA A 176 -24.06 9.77 -4.64
N LEU A 177 -24.90 9.03 -5.38
CA LEU A 177 -25.37 9.43 -6.70
C LEU A 177 -26.27 10.67 -6.65
N ALA A 178 -27.05 10.84 -5.57
CA ALA A 178 -27.92 12.00 -5.40
C ALA A 178 -27.14 13.28 -5.01
N GLN A 179 -26.04 13.14 -4.28
CA GLN A 179 -25.21 14.24 -3.78
C GLN A 179 -23.92 14.45 -4.59
N MET A 180 -23.86 13.88 -5.80
CA MET A 180 -22.68 13.96 -6.65
C MET A 180 -22.29 15.41 -6.97
N SER A 181 -21.01 15.72 -6.78
CA SER A 181 -20.41 16.96 -7.26
C SER A 181 -20.05 16.81 -8.75
N VAL A 182 -20.74 17.56 -9.62
CA VAL A 182 -20.48 17.55 -11.07
C VAL A 182 -19.04 17.94 -11.41
N PRO A 183 -18.42 18.98 -10.77
CA PRO A 183 -17.01 19.28 -10.97
C PRO A 183 -16.08 18.12 -10.61
N ALA A 184 -16.31 17.45 -9.48
CA ALA A 184 -15.48 16.33 -9.04
C ALA A 184 -15.58 15.14 -10.00
N PHE A 185 -16.80 14.79 -10.41
CA PHE A 185 -17.03 13.77 -11.43
C PHE A 185 -16.35 14.10 -12.76
N GLY A 186 -16.41 15.37 -13.19
CA GLY A 186 -15.73 15.82 -14.41
C GLY A 186 -14.21 15.65 -14.35
N ILE A 187 -13.58 16.01 -13.22
CA ILE A 187 -12.15 15.79 -13.01
C ILE A 187 -11.82 14.29 -12.93
N GLY A 188 -12.64 13.48 -12.26
CA GLY A 188 -12.49 12.03 -12.21
C GLY A 188 -12.54 11.39 -13.60
N ALA A 189 -13.55 11.75 -14.39
CA ALA A 189 -13.70 11.27 -15.77
C ALA A 189 -12.52 11.71 -16.65
N MET A 190 -12.09 12.96 -16.54
CA MET A 190 -10.89 13.46 -17.23
C MET A 190 -9.64 12.67 -16.84
N THR A 191 -9.47 12.34 -15.56
CA THR A 191 -8.34 11.55 -15.06
C THR A 191 -8.33 10.16 -15.72
N ILE A 192 -9.48 9.49 -15.82
CA ILE A 192 -9.61 8.20 -16.54
C ILE A 192 -9.27 8.36 -18.03
N VAL A 193 -9.74 9.42 -18.67
CA VAL A 193 -9.42 9.71 -20.08
C VAL A 193 -7.91 9.88 -20.26
N VAL A 194 -7.22 10.64 -19.40
CA VAL A 194 -5.77 10.80 -19.47
C VAL A 194 -5.06 9.47 -19.27
N LEU A 195 -5.47 8.66 -18.28
CA LEU A 195 -4.89 7.34 -18.02
C LEU A 195 -4.93 6.42 -19.24
N ILE A 196 -6.02 6.48 -20.02
CA ILE A 196 -6.27 5.60 -21.17
C ILE A 196 -5.67 6.17 -22.48
N VAL A 197 -5.75 7.48 -22.69
CA VAL A 197 -5.36 8.13 -23.94
C VAL A 197 -3.86 8.43 -23.97
N TRP A 198 -3.28 8.91 -22.86
CA TRP A 198 -1.86 9.27 -22.78
C TRP A 198 -0.90 8.19 -23.28
N PRO A 199 -0.99 6.91 -22.84
CA PRO A 199 -0.09 5.86 -23.31
C PRO A 199 -0.26 5.52 -24.80
N ARG A 200 -1.36 5.96 -25.45
CA ARG A 200 -1.61 5.74 -26.88
C ARG A 200 -1.12 6.87 -27.77
N ILE A 201 -1.07 8.10 -27.26
CA ILE A 201 -0.74 9.30 -28.05
C ILE A 201 0.67 9.82 -27.78
N SER A 202 1.21 9.58 -26.58
CA SER A 202 2.46 10.18 -26.17
C SER A 202 3.65 9.38 -26.73
N PRO A 203 4.62 10.04 -27.39
CA PRO A 203 5.88 9.41 -27.75
C PRO A 203 6.78 9.18 -26.52
N VAL A 204 6.42 9.73 -25.35
CA VAL A 204 7.22 9.71 -24.12
C VAL A 204 6.88 8.48 -23.28
N ILE A 205 7.52 7.36 -23.60
CA ILE A 205 7.27 6.05 -22.97
C ILE A 205 7.66 6.02 -21.48
N TRP A 206 8.64 6.82 -21.06
CA TRP A 206 9.12 6.83 -19.67
C TRP A 206 8.22 7.58 -18.69
N LEU A 207 7.23 8.34 -19.17
CA LEU A 207 6.39 9.17 -18.30
C LEU A 207 5.09 8.43 -17.96
N PRO A 208 4.90 7.95 -16.71
CA PRO A 208 3.74 7.15 -16.36
C PRO A 208 2.43 7.93 -16.47
N SER A 209 1.40 7.31 -17.05
CA SER A 209 0.09 7.96 -17.18
C SER A 209 -0.53 8.41 -15.85
N PRO A 210 -0.34 7.73 -14.69
CA PRO A 210 -0.86 8.22 -13.40
C PRO A 210 -0.28 9.57 -12.98
N LEU A 211 1.01 9.81 -13.25
CA LEU A 211 1.67 11.08 -12.91
C LEU A 211 1.14 12.21 -13.81
N VAL A 212 0.97 11.95 -15.09
CA VAL A 212 0.38 12.93 -16.02
C VAL A 212 -1.06 13.24 -15.65
N ALA A 213 -1.85 12.21 -15.31
CA ALA A 213 -3.22 12.39 -14.86
C ALA A 213 -3.29 13.24 -13.58
N LEU A 214 -2.37 13.02 -12.62
CA LEU A 214 -2.24 13.86 -11.43
C LEU A 214 -1.94 15.32 -11.80
N VAL A 215 -0.89 15.58 -12.59
CA VAL A 215 -0.49 16.97 -12.94
C VAL A 215 -1.60 17.69 -13.70
N VAL A 216 -2.22 17.03 -14.69
CA VAL A 216 -3.30 17.61 -15.49
C VAL A 216 -4.55 17.86 -14.64
N SER A 217 -4.94 16.94 -13.77
CA SER A 217 -6.09 17.12 -12.87
C SER A 217 -5.86 18.24 -11.86
N THR A 218 -4.69 18.29 -11.22
CA THR A 218 -4.33 19.40 -10.31
C THR A 218 -4.33 20.74 -11.02
N ALA A 219 -3.74 20.83 -12.22
CA ALA A 219 -3.72 22.06 -13.01
C ALA A 219 -5.14 22.49 -13.44
N ALA A 220 -5.99 21.55 -13.84
CA ALA A 220 -7.37 21.85 -14.23
C ALA A 220 -8.18 22.41 -13.06
N VAL A 221 -8.08 21.80 -11.87
CA VAL A 221 -8.76 22.28 -10.66
C VAL A 221 -8.30 23.69 -10.29
N TRP A 222 -6.98 23.93 -10.32
CA TRP A 222 -6.40 25.23 -9.98
C TRP A 222 -6.78 26.33 -10.99
N LEU A 223 -6.69 26.05 -12.30
CA LEU A 223 -7.01 27.03 -13.35
C LEU A 223 -8.50 27.38 -13.42
N LEU A 224 -9.37 26.39 -13.19
CA LEU A 224 -10.82 26.58 -13.22
C LEU A 224 -11.39 27.04 -11.88
N GLY A 225 -10.58 27.09 -10.82
CA GLY A 225 -11.02 27.49 -9.48
C GLY A 225 -12.13 26.60 -8.92
N LEU A 226 -12.08 25.29 -9.19
CA LEU A 226 -13.14 24.36 -8.78
C LEU A 226 -13.09 24.10 -7.27
N ASP A 227 -14.23 24.29 -6.61
CA ASP A 227 -14.40 23.95 -5.19
C ASP A 227 -14.73 22.46 -5.05
N ILE A 228 -13.67 21.65 -5.01
CA ILE A 228 -13.76 20.21 -4.77
C ILE A 228 -12.80 19.80 -3.64
N PRO A 229 -13.07 18.67 -2.95
CA PRO A 229 -12.13 18.14 -1.98
C PRO A 229 -10.75 17.92 -2.62
N THR A 230 -9.73 18.59 -2.10
CA THR A 230 -8.34 18.49 -2.55
C THR A 230 -7.45 17.97 -1.43
N ILE A 231 -6.33 17.36 -1.79
CA ILE A 231 -5.27 17.09 -0.82
C ILE A 231 -4.71 18.46 -0.42
N GLY A 232 -4.85 18.79 0.86
CA GLY A 232 -4.38 20.07 1.43
C GLY A 232 -2.85 20.18 1.45
N GLU A 233 -2.34 21.16 2.18
CA GLU A 233 -0.89 21.33 2.32
C GLU A 233 -0.23 20.05 2.86
N ILE A 234 0.77 19.55 2.12
CA ILE A 234 1.57 18.41 2.55
C ILE A 234 2.66 18.97 3.47
N PRO A 235 2.67 18.62 4.77
CA PRO A 235 3.70 19.10 5.67
C PRO A 235 5.08 18.69 5.16
N THR A 236 6.06 19.57 5.33
CA THR A 236 7.45 19.28 4.97
C THR A 236 8.23 19.03 6.26
N GLY A 237 8.92 17.89 6.34
CA GLY A 237 9.67 17.53 7.54
C GLY A 237 9.84 16.03 7.71
N LEU A 238 10.65 15.68 8.71
CA LEU A 238 10.71 14.31 9.23
C LEU A 238 9.42 14.01 9.99
N PRO A 239 8.92 12.76 9.94
CA PRO A 239 7.73 12.38 10.67
C PRO A 239 8.06 12.31 12.17
N ASP A 240 7.09 12.60 13.01
CA ASP A 240 7.23 12.37 14.45
C ASP A 240 7.35 10.86 14.70
N LEU A 241 8.36 10.47 15.49
CA LEU A 241 8.58 9.07 15.82
C LEU A 241 7.61 8.62 16.92
N HIS A 242 6.67 7.75 16.57
CA HIS A 242 5.70 7.18 17.51
C HIS A 242 6.16 5.80 17.97
N LEU A 243 6.60 5.69 19.22
CA LEU A 243 7.00 4.41 19.79
C LEU A 243 5.78 3.58 20.23
N PRO A 244 5.82 2.24 20.09
CA PRO A 244 4.74 1.37 20.50
C PRO A 244 4.55 1.43 22.02
N HIS A 245 3.30 1.45 22.47
CA HIS A 245 2.95 1.49 23.89
C HIS A 245 2.63 0.08 24.39
N ILE A 246 3.38 -0.39 25.39
CA ILE A 246 3.28 -1.76 25.91
C ILE A 246 1.86 -2.06 26.43
N ASP A 247 1.24 -1.08 27.06
CA ASP A 247 -0.10 -1.21 27.65
C ASP A 247 -1.20 -1.44 26.60
N LEU A 248 -0.95 -1.03 25.36
CA LEU A 248 -1.90 -1.17 24.25
C LEU A 248 -1.75 -2.51 23.50
N ILE A 249 -0.67 -3.26 23.71
CA ILE A 249 -0.36 -4.48 22.94
C ILE A 249 -1.49 -5.50 23.02
N GLN A 250 -2.08 -5.70 24.22
CA GLN A 250 -3.15 -6.68 24.39
C GLN A 250 -4.40 -6.31 23.58
N ALA A 251 -4.78 -5.03 23.57
CA ALA A 251 -5.93 -4.55 22.81
C ALA A 251 -5.64 -4.49 21.30
N ALA A 252 -4.39 -4.19 20.92
CA ALA A 252 -3.94 -4.11 19.53
C ALA A 252 -3.71 -5.48 18.87
N PHE A 253 -3.64 -6.58 19.63
CA PHE A 253 -3.27 -7.90 19.11
C PHE A 253 -4.16 -8.40 17.99
N VAL A 254 -5.49 -8.33 18.15
CA VAL A 254 -6.44 -8.80 17.12
C VAL A 254 -6.37 -7.92 15.86
N PRO A 255 -6.46 -6.58 15.95
CA PRO A 255 -6.23 -5.71 14.79
C PRO A 255 -4.88 -5.95 14.09
N ALA A 256 -3.81 -6.14 14.86
CA ALA A 256 -2.47 -6.40 14.33
C ALA A 256 -2.38 -7.75 13.61
N ALA A 257 -3.02 -8.79 14.14
CA ALA A 257 -3.07 -10.10 13.50
C ALA A 257 -3.84 -10.07 12.17
N VAL A 258 -4.96 -9.32 12.11
CA VAL A 258 -5.71 -9.11 10.87
C VAL A 258 -4.87 -8.34 9.84
N LEU A 259 -4.21 -7.26 10.29
CA LEU A 259 -3.33 -6.46 9.43
C LEU A 259 -2.15 -7.28 8.90
N ALA A 260 -1.51 -8.09 9.75
CA ALA A 260 -0.44 -9.01 9.36
C ALA A 260 -0.95 -10.05 8.35
N GLY A 261 -2.12 -10.64 8.58
CA GLY A 261 -2.74 -11.58 7.63
C GLY A 261 -2.98 -10.96 6.26
N LEU A 262 -3.49 -9.73 6.21
CA LEU A 262 -3.64 -8.98 4.95
C LEU A 262 -2.28 -8.77 4.26
N CYS A 263 -1.25 -8.37 5.00
CA CYS A 263 0.10 -8.19 4.44
C CYS A 263 0.68 -9.50 3.88
N VAL A 264 0.48 -10.64 4.56
CA VAL A 264 0.91 -11.96 4.06
C VAL A 264 0.28 -12.25 2.71
N PHE A 265 -1.04 -12.10 2.58
CA PHE A 265 -1.73 -12.40 1.32
C PHE A 265 -1.35 -11.42 0.22
N ASP A 266 -1.33 -10.12 0.52
CA ASP A 266 -1.04 -9.09 -0.48
C ASP A 266 0.38 -9.25 -1.05
N SER A 267 1.38 -9.41 -0.18
CA SER A 267 2.78 -9.54 -0.58
C SER A 267 3.07 -10.85 -1.29
N LEU A 268 2.63 -11.98 -0.73
CA LEU A 268 2.97 -13.29 -1.29
C LEU A 268 2.21 -13.60 -2.57
N LEU A 269 0.94 -13.17 -2.70
CA LEU A 269 0.19 -13.34 -3.94
C LEU A 269 0.74 -12.42 -5.04
N THR A 270 1.21 -11.21 -4.70
CA THR A 270 1.93 -10.35 -5.64
C THR A 270 3.21 -11.01 -6.11
N CYS A 271 4.00 -11.60 -5.21
CA CYS A 271 5.20 -12.35 -5.58
C CYS A 271 4.89 -13.53 -6.49
N LEU A 272 3.80 -14.27 -6.25
CA LEU A 272 3.39 -15.39 -7.10
C LEU A 272 3.01 -14.95 -8.53
N ILE A 273 2.37 -13.80 -8.69
CA ILE A 273 2.05 -13.24 -10.01
C ILE A 273 3.34 -12.87 -10.74
N VAL A 274 4.24 -12.18 -10.05
CA VAL A 274 5.54 -11.78 -10.60
C VAL A 274 6.37 -13.00 -10.99
N ASP A 275 6.44 -14.02 -10.13
CA ASP A 275 7.13 -15.28 -10.41
C ASP A 275 6.60 -15.95 -11.68
N ASN A 276 5.27 -15.94 -11.88
CA ASN A 276 4.66 -16.48 -13.09
C ASN A 276 5.00 -15.64 -14.35
N MET A 277 5.06 -14.31 -14.22
CA MET A 277 5.43 -13.41 -15.33
C MET A 277 6.92 -13.51 -15.71
N THR A 278 7.78 -13.75 -14.74
CA THR A 278 9.25 -13.71 -14.90
C THR A 278 9.88 -15.11 -15.01
N GLY A 279 9.14 -16.17 -14.67
CA GLY A 279 9.66 -17.53 -14.59
C GLY A 279 10.62 -17.77 -13.43
N THR A 280 10.63 -16.89 -12.42
CA THR A 280 11.49 -17.01 -11.23
C THR A 280 10.72 -17.55 -10.02
N HIS A 281 11.43 -17.70 -8.89
CA HIS A 281 10.83 -18.09 -7.62
C HIS A 281 11.29 -17.15 -6.51
N HIS A 282 10.34 -16.63 -5.74
CA HIS A 282 10.60 -15.88 -4.52
C HIS A 282 10.81 -16.78 -3.30
N HIS A 283 11.45 -16.21 -2.27
CA HIS A 283 11.57 -16.78 -0.93
C HIS A 283 10.48 -16.21 -0.02
N SER A 284 9.37 -16.95 0.15
CA SER A 284 8.17 -16.48 0.87
C SER A 284 8.44 -16.07 2.31
N ASP A 285 9.24 -16.84 3.05
CA ASP A 285 9.53 -16.54 4.47
C ASP A 285 10.43 -15.31 4.64
N GLN A 286 11.40 -15.13 3.73
CA GLN A 286 12.22 -13.93 3.68
C GLN A 286 11.38 -12.71 3.34
N GLU A 287 10.40 -12.85 2.44
CA GLU A 287 9.46 -11.77 2.12
C GLU A 287 8.63 -11.34 3.34
N LEU A 288 8.15 -12.30 4.15
CA LEU A 288 7.42 -11.96 5.39
C LEU A 288 8.31 -11.21 6.39
N ILE A 289 9.57 -11.59 6.53
CA ILE A 289 10.52 -10.87 7.39
C ILE A 289 10.78 -9.46 6.86
N ALA A 290 10.91 -9.29 5.54
CA ALA A 290 11.12 -8.00 4.90
C ALA A 290 9.95 -7.04 5.11
N GLN A 291 8.72 -7.50 4.82
CA GLN A 291 7.51 -6.71 5.05
C GLN A 291 7.27 -6.44 6.53
N GLY A 292 7.53 -7.43 7.39
CA GLY A 292 7.43 -7.25 8.83
C GLY A 292 8.41 -6.21 9.37
N SER A 293 9.63 -6.19 8.84
CA SER A 293 10.63 -5.18 9.15
C SER A 293 10.18 -3.80 8.65
N ALA A 294 9.72 -3.70 7.39
CA ALA A 294 9.19 -2.45 6.85
C ALA A 294 8.08 -1.86 7.70
N ASN A 295 7.10 -2.67 8.13
CA ASN A 295 6.00 -2.23 8.99
C ASN A 295 6.47 -1.70 10.35
N ILE A 296 7.60 -2.19 10.90
CA ILE A 296 8.13 -1.67 12.17
C ILE A 296 8.77 -0.28 12.00
N PHE A 297 9.32 0.00 10.82
CA PHE A 297 10.04 1.25 10.53
C PHE A 297 9.19 2.32 9.82
N SER A 298 8.00 1.97 9.36
CA SER A 298 7.03 2.85 8.70
C SER A 298 6.08 3.52 9.68
#